data_AF-A0A0F9RY06-F1
#
_entry.id   AF-A0A0F9RY06-F1
#
_cell.length_a   1.000
_cell.length_b   1.000
_cell.length_c   1.000
_cell.angle_alpha   90.00
_cell.angle_beta   90.00
_cell.angle_gamma   90.00
#
_symmetry.space_group_name_H-M   'P 1'
#
loop_
_entity.id
_entity.type
_entity.pdbx_description
1 polymer ?
#
loop_
_entity_poly.entity_id
_entity_poly.type
_entity_poly.pdbx_seq_one_letter_code
_entity_poly.pdbx_strand_id
1 'polypeptide(L)'
;MKLSHKQTLPIIEAVKQKVKNSDVYKDLCREIGVDESIIFLVPMAFADLDVSARTEKGCIYFNYNLLDDFNQNDHYMIHELEHWRQQCFGDGPTKGSNNSEDYLDNEYEQEGFQTQTEYLSETRDDQAAVNYVEQVLNHHDVDDDDKAKRRKDLLNMAQQV
;
A
#
# COMPACT_ATOMS: atom_id res chain seq x y z
N MET A 1 -4.54 -12.09 -19.28
CA MET A 1 -5.87 -12.73 -19.43
C MET A 1 -6.68 -12.40 -18.18
N LYS A 2 -7.92 -11.90 -18.28
CA LYS A 2 -8.71 -11.57 -17.07
C LYS A 2 -9.28 -12.84 -16.45
N LEU A 3 -8.86 -13.13 -15.21
CA LEU A 3 -9.42 -14.21 -14.41
C LEU A 3 -10.73 -13.75 -13.77
N SER A 4 -11.67 -14.68 -13.58
CA SER A 4 -12.90 -14.42 -12.81
C SER A 4 -12.59 -14.20 -11.32
N HIS A 5 -13.48 -13.52 -10.60
CA HIS A 5 -13.32 -13.30 -9.15
C HIS A 5 -13.10 -14.60 -8.36
N LYS A 6 -13.80 -15.68 -8.75
CA LYS A 6 -13.62 -17.00 -8.12
C LYS A 6 -12.22 -17.57 -8.33
N GLN A 7 -11.61 -17.30 -9.47
CA GLN A 7 -10.24 -17.74 -9.77
C GLN A 7 -9.19 -16.85 -9.10
N THR A 8 -9.46 -15.56 -8.90
CA THR A 8 -8.53 -14.64 -8.23
C THR A 8 -8.57 -14.72 -6.71
N LEU A 9 -9.69 -15.17 -6.13
CA LEU A 9 -9.86 -15.23 -4.68
C LEU A 9 -8.74 -16.03 -3.96
N PRO A 10 -8.35 -17.25 -4.40
CA PRO A 10 -7.26 -17.97 -3.75
C PRO A 10 -5.90 -17.25 -3.82
N ILE A 11 -5.68 -16.46 -4.87
CA ILE A 11 -4.46 -15.65 -5.04
C ILE A 11 -4.45 -14.53 -4.00
N ILE A 12 -5.58 -13.82 -3.85
CA ILE A 12 -5.75 -12.77 -2.84
C ILE A 12 -5.60 -13.37 -1.44
N GLU A 13 -6.26 -14.49 -1.14
CA GLU A 13 -6.19 -15.16 0.16
C GLU A 13 -4.77 -15.57 0.52
N ALA A 14 -3.98 -16.08 -0.44
CA ALA A 14 -2.58 -16.43 -0.21
C ALA A 14 -1.76 -15.19 0.19
N VAL A 15 -1.97 -14.05 -0.47
CA VAL A 15 -1.27 -12.81 -0.13
C VAL A 15 -1.77 -12.24 1.21
N LYS A 16 -3.07 -12.31 1.51
CA LYS A 16 -3.61 -11.95 2.83
C LYS A 16 -2.94 -12.75 3.95
N GLN A 17 -2.75 -14.06 3.76
CA GLN A 17 -2.05 -14.90 4.74
C GLN A 17 -0.60 -14.44 4.95
N LYS A 18 0.10 -14.06 3.88
CA LYS A 18 1.47 -13.53 3.98
C LYS A 18 1.50 -12.20 4.74
N VAL A 19 0.68 -11.24 4.33
CA VAL A 19 0.59 -9.91 4.95
C VAL A 19 0.18 -9.99 6.42
N LYS A 20 -0.78 -10.86 6.76
CA LYS A 20 -1.23 -11.08 8.15
C LYS A 20 -0.09 -11.38 9.13
N ASN A 21 0.96 -12.05 8.66
CA ASN A 21 2.07 -12.46 9.52
C ASN A 21 3.11 -11.36 9.75
N SER A 22 3.04 -10.25 9.02
CA SER A 22 3.99 -9.15 9.16
C SER A 22 3.71 -8.34 10.42
N ASP A 23 4.75 -7.83 11.05
CA ASP A 23 4.63 -6.98 12.23
C ASP A 23 4.01 -5.64 11.83
N VAL A 24 4.36 -5.07 10.67
CA VAL A 24 3.72 -3.84 10.17
C VAL A 24 2.18 -3.94 10.12
N TYR A 25 1.63 -5.03 9.57
CA TYR A 25 0.18 -5.21 9.54
C TYR A 25 -0.44 -5.41 10.93
N LYS A 26 0.26 -6.13 11.82
CA LYS A 26 -0.20 -6.30 13.20
C LYS A 26 -0.27 -4.95 13.92
N ASP A 27 0.63 -4.04 13.61
CA ASP A 27 0.70 -2.71 14.22
C ASP A 27 -0.50 -1.88 13.81
N LEU A 28 -0.85 -1.89 12.51
CA LEU A 28 -2.11 -1.31 12.02
C LEU A 28 -3.33 -1.85 12.77
N CYS A 29 -3.38 -3.16 13.01
CA CYS A 29 -4.49 -3.78 13.76
C CYS A 29 -4.51 -3.37 15.23
N ARG A 30 -3.33 -3.26 15.86
CA ARG A 30 -3.18 -2.85 17.26
C ARG A 30 -3.67 -1.42 17.46
N GLU A 31 -3.39 -0.51 16.54
CA GLU A 31 -3.83 0.90 16.60
C GLU A 31 -5.35 1.05 16.65
N ILE A 32 -6.08 0.22 15.89
CA ILE A 32 -7.55 0.25 15.85
C ILE A 32 -8.20 -0.78 16.79
N GLY A 33 -7.41 -1.51 17.59
CA GLY A 33 -7.91 -2.44 18.60
C GLY A 33 -8.64 -3.67 18.05
N VAL A 34 -8.25 -4.17 16.87
CA VAL A 34 -8.86 -5.34 16.21
C VAL A 34 -7.90 -6.53 16.11
N ASP A 35 -8.46 -7.72 15.93
CA ASP A 35 -7.67 -8.94 15.67
C ASP A 35 -7.15 -8.98 14.23
N GLU A 36 -5.92 -9.47 14.06
CA GLU A 36 -5.23 -9.59 12.77
C GLU A 36 -6.02 -10.40 11.72
N SER A 37 -6.96 -11.27 12.12
CA SER A 37 -7.85 -11.98 11.19
C SER A 37 -8.84 -11.08 10.45
N ILE A 38 -8.98 -9.80 10.84
CA ILE A 38 -9.86 -8.84 10.14
C ILE A 38 -9.53 -8.70 8.66
N ILE A 39 -8.27 -8.91 8.24
CA ILE A 39 -7.85 -8.92 6.83
C ILE A 39 -8.71 -9.84 5.96
N PHE A 40 -9.20 -10.97 6.50
CA PHE A 40 -10.06 -11.89 5.75
C PHE A 40 -11.48 -11.36 5.54
N LEU A 41 -11.89 -10.38 6.34
CA LEU A 41 -13.18 -9.69 6.21
C LEU A 41 -13.10 -8.48 5.27
N VAL A 42 -11.89 -7.96 5.00
CA VAL A 42 -11.69 -6.84 4.08
C VAL A 42 -12.02 -7.26 2.63
N PRO A 43 -12.98 -6.61 1.95
CA PRO A 43 -13.31 -6.93 0.57
C PRO A 43 -12.17 -6.49 -0.37
N MET A 44 -11.64 -7.47 -1.12
CA MET A 44 -10.53 -7.27 -2.06
C MET A 44 -10.87 -7.91 -3.40
N ALA A 45 -10.57 -7.25 -4.52
CA ALA A 45 -10.79 -7.79 -5.87
C ALA A 45 -9.78 -7.25 -6.89
N PHE A 46 -9.65 -7.94 -8.02
CA PHE A 46 -8.99 -7.36 -9.20
C PHE A 46 -9.99 -6.57 -10.05
N ALA A 47 -9.55 -5.46 -10.62
CA ALA A 47 -10.34 -4.58 -11.49
C ALA A 47 -9.47 -3.93 -12.58
N ASP A 48 -10.13 -3.33 -13.57
CA ASP A 48 -9.47 -2.44 -14.53
C ASP A 48 -9.24 -1.08 -13.89
N LEU A 49 -7.97 -0.75 -13.65
CA LEU A 49 -7.54 0.48 -13.02
C LEU A 49 -6.50 1.19 -13.91
N ASP A 50 -6.41 2.50 -13.77
CA ASP A 50 -5.34 3.36 -14.30
C ASP A 50 -4.11 3.40 -13.37
N VAL A 51 -4.28 2.99 -12.11
CA VAL A 51 -3.25 2.87 -11.06
C VAL A 51 -2.99 1.40 -10.70
N SER A 52 -1.96 1.13 -9.90
CA SER A 52 -1.60 -0.23 -9.44
C SER A 52 -2.65 -0.84 -8.52
N ALA A 53 -3.14 -0.07 -7.56
CA ALA A 53 -4.18 -0.45 -6.63
C ALA A 53 -4.93 0.80 -6.16
N ARG A 54 -6.11 0.62 -5.58
CA ARG A 54 -6.86 1.69 -4.93
C ARG A 54 -7.84 1.16 -3.89
N THR A 55 -8.13 1.96 -2.88
CA THR A 55 -9.18 1.70 -1.91
C THR A 55 -10.33 2.68 -2.10
N GLU A 56 -11.53 2.16 -2.34
CA GLU A 56 -12.74 2.96 -2.53
C GLU A 56 -13.89 2.40 -1.68
N LYS A 57 -14.45 3.21 -0.78
CA LYS A 57 -15.59 2.86 0.08
C LYS A 57 -15.33 1.59 0.90
N GLY A 58 -14.12 1.46 1.45
CA GLY A 58 -13.70 0.30 2.23
C GLY A 58 -13.48 -0.98 1.42
N CYS A 59 -13.44 -0.90 0.09
CA CYS A 59 -13.09 -2.01 -0.80
C CYS A 59 -11.74 -1.75 -1.46
N ILE A 60 -10.86 -2.75 -1.43
CA ILE A 60 -9.55 -2.69 -2.05
C ILE A 60 -9.62 -3.32 -3.44
N TYR A 61 -9.08 -2.62 -4.43
CA TYR A 61 -9.00 -3.06 -5.81
C TYR A 61 -7.56 -3.09 -6.28
N PHE A 62 -7.16 -4.19 -6.91
CA PHE A 62 -5.86 -4.35 -7.54
C PHE A 62 -6.00 -4.34 -9.05
N ASN A 63 -5.03 -3.73 -9.73
CA ASN A 63 -4.99 -3.76 -11.19
C ASN A 63 -4.71 -5.18 -11.69
N TYR A 64 -5.42 -5.61 -12.73
CA TYR A 64 -5.12 -6.88 -13.41
C TYR A 64 -3.67 -6.99 -13.89
N ASN A 65 -2.96 -5.88 -14.11
CA ASN A 65 -1.54 -5.89 -14.45
C ASN A 65 -0.64 -6.46 -13.33
N LEU A 66 -1.11 -6.45 -12.08
CA LEU A 66 -0.38 -7.04 -10.96
C LEU A 66 -0.59 -8.56 -10.82
N LEU A 67 -1.54 -9.15 -11.56
CA LEU A 67 -2.02 -10.51 -11.30
C LEU A 67 -0.92 -11.58 -11.43
N ASP A 68 -0.06 -11.46 -12.45
CA ASP A 68 0.94 -12.48 -12.76
C ASP A 68 2.01 -12.61 -11.66
N ASP A 69 2.33 -11.50 -10.98
CA ASP A 69 3.34 -11.43 -9.93
C ASP A 69 2.77 -10.89 -8.60
N PHE A 70 1.49 -11.14 -8.33
CA PHE A 70 0.79 -10.48 -7.21
C PHE A 70 1.44 -10.78 -5.85
N ASN A 71 1.98 -12.00 -5.67
CA ASN A 71 2.71 -12.39 -4.46
C ASN A 71 4.03 -11.63 -4.26
N GLN A 72 4.65 -11.16 -5.35
CA GLN A 72 5.83 -10.28 -5.31
C GLN A 72 5.43 -8.80 -5.22
N ASN A 73 4.14 -8.49 -5.37
CA ASN A 73 3.57 -7.15 -5.34
C ASN A 73 2.65 -6.93 -4.13
N ASP A 74 2.84 -7.74 -3.08
CA ASP A 74 2.10 -7.69 -1.81
C ASP A 74 2.25 -6.37 -1.03
N HIS A 75 3.35 -5.65 -1.23
CA HIS A 75 3.51 -4.27 -0.73
C HIS A 75 2.41 -3.30 -1.20
N TYR A 76 1.76 -3.53 -2.35
CA TYR A 76 0.56 -2.74 -2.70
C TYR A 76 -0.65 -3.11 -1.83
N MET A 77 -0.76 -4.35 -1.34
CA MET A 77 -1.86 -4.74 -0.45
C MET A 77 -1.76 -4.05 0.90
N ILE A 78 -0.55 -3.94 1.47
CA ILE A 78 -0.40 -3.28 2.77
C ILE A 78 -0.66 -1.77 2.68
N HIS A 79 -0.24 -1.12 1.59
CA HIS A 79 -0.58 0.29 1.30
C HIS A 79 -2.10 0.50 1.27
N GLU A 80 -2.82 -0.37 0.56
CA GLU A 80 -4.28 -0.27 0.48
C GLU A 80 -4.98 -0.68 1.79
N LEU A 81 -4.36 -1.53 2.62
CA LEU A 81 -4.88 -1.84 3.95
C LEU A 81 -4.79 -0.62 4.88
N GLU A 82 -3.77 0.22 4.72
CA GLU A 82 -3.67 1.49 5.42
C GLU A 82 -4.79 2.46 4.98
N HIS A 83 -5.03 2.58 3.68
CA HIS A 83 -6.19 3.35 3.20
C HIS A 83 -7.53 2.77 3.65
N TRP A 84 -7.66 1.45 3.73
CA TRP A 84 -8.84 0.81 4.27
C TRP A 84 -9.03 1.16 5.75
N ARG A 85 -7.95 1.12 6.56
CA ARG A 85 -7.96 1.53 7.97
C ARG A 85 -8.43 2.99 8.08
N GLN A 86 -7.83 3.90 7.31
CA GLN A 86 -8.20 5.31 7.28
C GLN A 86 -9.69 5.52 6.91
N GLN A 87 -10.21 4.81 5.89
CA GLN A 87 -11.61 4.95 5.46
C GLN A 87 -12.63 4.32 6.43
N CYS A 88 -12.27 3.23 7.10
CA CYS A 88 -13.20 2.47 7.96
C CYS A 88 -13.15 2.90 9.43
N PHE A 89 -12.04 3.47 9.89
CA PHE A 89 -11.80 3.80 11.30
C PHE A 89 -11.38 5.27 11.53
N GLY A 90 -11.14 6.04 10.47
CA GLY A 90 -10.86 7.48 10.58
C GLY A 90 -12.10 8.32 10.87
N ASP A 91 -11.88 9.56 11.31
CA ASP A 91 -12.92 10.51 11.74
C ASP A 91 -13.69 11.18 10.58
N GLY A 92 -13.43 10.80 9.32
CA GLY A 92 -14.07 11.40 8.16
C GLY A 92 -13.66 10.77 6.83
N PRO A 93 -14.27 11.21 5.71
CA PRO A 93 -13.87 10.75 4.38
C PRO A 93 -12.42 11.15 4.09
N THR A 94 -11.61 10.19 3.64
CA THR A 94 -10.26 10.49 3.19
C THR A 94 -10.29 11.30 1.89
N LYS A 95 -9.35 12.24 1.74
CA LYS A 95 -9.16 12.94 0.47
C LYS A 95 -8.34 12.03 -0.46
N GLY A 96 -8.95 11.54 -1.52
CA GLY A 96 -8.21 10.84 -2.58
C GLY A 96 -7.28 11.82 -3.31
N SER A 97 -6.09 11.36 -3.71
CA SER A 97 -5.22 12.10 -4.62
C SER A 97 -5.67 11.87 -6.07
N ASN A 98 -6.60 12.69 -6.57
CA ASN A 98 -7.04 12.59 -7.96
C ASN A 98 -6.05 13.22 -8.96
N ASN A 99 -5.03 13.95 -8.48
CA ASN A 99 -4.01 14.60 -9.29
C ASN A 99 -2.62 14.21 -8.80
N SER A 100 -1.74 13.84 -9.74
CA SER A 100 -0.34 13.47 -9.51
C SER A 100 0.50 14.56 -8.86
N GLU A 101 0.08 15.83 -8.96
CA GLU A 101 0.81 17.00 -8.46
C GLU A 101 0.81 17.09 -6.92
N ASP A 102 -0.21 16.54 -6.24
CA ASP A 102 -0.34 16.59 -4.77
C ASP A 102 -0.12 15.21 -4.10
N TYR A 103 0.22 14.16 -4.87
CA TYR A 103 0.33 12.79 -4.35
C TYR A 103 1.31 12.67 -3.18
N LEU A 104 2.52 13.22 -3.34
CA LEU A 104 3.57 13.19 -2.33
C LEU A 104 3.32 14.14 -1.15
N ASP A 105 2.38 15.07 -1.29
CA ASP A 105 2.06 16.07 -0.27
C ASP A 105 0.73 15.74 0.47
N ASN A 106 0.06 14.64 0.10
CA ASN A 106 -1.14 14.14 0.77
C ASN A 106 -0.75 13.29 1.99
N GLU A 107 -1.18 13.71 3.19
CA GLU A 107 -0.90 13.01 4.45
C GLU A 107 -1.33 11.53 4.44
N TYR A 108 -2.45 11.20 3.79
CA TYR A 108 -2.95 9.83 3.72
C TYR A 108 -2.08 8.94 2.83
N GLU A 109 -1.57 9.48 1.72
CA GLU A 109 -0.64 8.77 0.83
C GLU A 109 0.75 8.66 1.48
N GLN A 110 1.17 9.65 2.27
CA GLN A 110 2.40 9.58 3.05
C GLN A 110 2.35 8.47 4.11
N GLU A 111 1.24 8.34 4.84
CA GLU A 111 1.00 7.20 5.75
C GLU A 111 1.05 5.87 5.00
N GLY A 112 0.31 5.74 3.89
CA GLY A 112 0.32 4.53 3.06
C GLY A 112 1.73 4.17 2.57
N PHE A 113 2.46 5.16 2.08
CA PHE A 113 3.84 5.00 1.60
C PHE A 113 4.81 4.60 2.73
N GLN A 114 4.66 5.19 3.92
CA GLN A 114 5.44 4.81 5.09
C GLN A 114 5.18 3.33 5.43
N THR A 115 3.92 2.93 5.60
CA THR A 115 3.55 1.53 5.87
C THR A 115 4.10 0.59 4.79
N GLN A 116 4.03 1.00 3.52
CA GLN A 116 4.54 0.23 2.40
C GLN A 116 6.06 0.04 2.45
N THR A 117 6.82 1.09 2.77
CA THR A 117 8.28 1.03 2.87
C THR A 117 8.74 0.24 4.09
N GLU A 118 8.08 0.39 5.23
CA GLU A 118 8.33 -0.44 6.43
C GLU A 118 8.10 -1.92 6.14
N TYR A 119 6.99 -2.26 5.47
CA TYR A 119 6.70 -3.63 5.08
C TYR A 119 7.74 -4.21 4.11
N LEU A 120 8.24 -3.39 3.17
CA LEU A 120 9.31 -3.79 2.25
C LEU A 120 10.62 -4.08 3.01
N SER A 121 10.98 -3.24 3.97
CA SER A 121 12.14 -3.46 4.85
C SER A 121 12.00 -4.76 5.62
N GLU A 122 10.83 -4.98 6.24
CA GLU A 122 10.55 -6.16 7.08
C GLU A 122 10.61 -7.47 6.28
N THR A 123 9.96 -7.50 5.12
CA THR A 123 9.71 -8.75 4.39
C THR A 123 10.73 -9.06 3.29
N ARG A 124 11.57 -8.08 2.94
CA ARG A 124 12.60 -8.22 1.90
C ARG A 124 13.93 -7.78 2.46
N ASP A 125 14.24 -6.49 2.36
CA ASP A 125 15.40 -5.82 2.95
C ASP A 125 15.28 -4.29 2.80
N ASP A 126 16.10 -3.56 3.54
CA ASP A 126 16.12 -2.09 3.50
C ASP A 126 16.44 -1.54 2.10
N GLN A 127 17.20 -2.30 1.29
CA GLN A 127 17.55 -1.88 -0.06
C GLN A 127 16.32 -1.93 -0.99
N ALA A 128 15.40 -2.86 -0.78
CA ALA A 128 14.13 -2.93 -1.50
C ALA A 128 13.26 -1.71 -1.18
N ALA A 129 13.20 -1.30 0.09
CA ALA A 129 12.50 -0.07 0.49
C ALA A 129 13.12 1.17 -0.16
N VAL A 130 14.47 1.30 -0.12
CA VAL A 130 15.19 2.40 -0.78
C VAL A 130 14.92 2.42 -2.29
N ASN A 131 15.00 1.27 -2.95
CA ASN A 131 14.76 1.18 -4.40
C ASN A 131 13.33 1.58 -4.76
N TYR A 132 12.35 1.25 -3.91
CA TYR A 132 10.97 1.65 -4.10
C TYR A 132 10.79 3.17 -3.99
N VAL A 133 11.41 3.80 -2.98
CA VAL A 133 11.43 5.27 -2.82
C VAL A 133 11.98 5.95 -4.07
N GLU A 134 13.09 5.45 -4.62
CA GLU A 134 13.65 5.99 -5.87
C GLU A 134 12.68 5.86 -7.05
N GLN A 135 12.00 4.72 -7.17
CA GLN A 135 11.03 4.50 -8.25
C GLN A 135 9.86 5.48 -8.15
N VAL A 136 9.33 5.72 -6.96
CA VAL A 136 8.24 6.69 -6.75
C VAL A 136 8.70 8.11 -7.07
N LEU A 137 9.86 8.54 -6.58
CA LEU A 137 10.39 9.87 -6.90
C LEU A 137 10.63 10.08 -8.40
N ASN A 138 11.07 9.04 -9.11
CA ASN A 138 11.24 9.09 -10.56
C ASN A 138 9.90 9.10 -11.32
N HIS A 139 8.87 8.45 -10.78
CA HIS A 139 7.55 8.39 -11.42
C HIS A 139 6.80 9.72 -11.35
N HIS A 140 6.98 10.47 -10.25
CA HIS A 140 6.31 11.76 -10.01
C HIS A 140 7.10 12.98 -10.52
N ASP A 141 8.14 12.76 -11.35
CA ASP A 141 8.97 13.80 -11.99
C ASP A 141 9.35 14.94 -11.03
N VAL A 142 9.77 14.57 -9.81
CA VAL A 142 10.18 15.54 -8.80
C VAL A 142 11.46 16.23 -9.28
N ASP A 143 11.44 17.57 -9.31
CA ASP A 143 12.59 18.39 -9.66
C ASP A 143 13.85 17.93 -8.92
N ASP A 144 14.97 17.83 -9.65
CA ASP A 144 16.24 17.29 -9.12
C ASP A 144 16.72 18.02 -7.85
N ASP A 145 16.44 19.32 -7.74
CA ASP A 145 16.76 20.15 -6.57
C ASP A 145 15.95 19.76 -5.32
N ASP A 146 14.69 19.34 -5.48
CA ASP A 146 13.80 18.92 -4.39
C ASP A 146 13.89 17.42 -4.10
N LYS A 147 14.37 16.63 -5.07
CA LYS A 147 14.48 15.18 -4.97
C LYS A 147 15.36 14.72 -3.82
N ALA A 148 16.48 15.41 -3.57
CA ALA A 148 17.38 15.07 -2.47
C ALA A 148 16.72 15.26 -1.08
N LYS A 149 15.91 16.32 -0.94
CA LYS A 149 15.16 16.59 0.29
C LYS A 149 14.04 15.57 0.46
N ARG A 150 13.18 15.38 -0.56
CA ARG A 150 12.08 14.42 -0.52
C ARG A 150 12.56 12.99 -0.31
N ARG A 151 13.67 12.60 -0.94
CA ARG A 151 14.34 11.31 -0.68
C ARG A 151 14.71 11.15 0.79
N LYS A 152 15.35 12.16 1.37
CA LYS A 152 15.74 12.11 2.79
C LYS A 152 14.52 12.01 3.69
N ASP A 153 13.46 12.76 3.40
CA ASP A 153 12.24 12.75 4.20
C ASP A 153 11.56 11.37 4.14
N LEU A 154 11.36 10.81 2.95
CA LEU A 154 10.77 9.48 2.74
C LEU A 154 11.62 8.34 3.34
N LEU A 155 12.95 8.41 3.23
CA LEU A 155 13.84 7.41 3.84
C LEU A 155 13.87 7.52 5.36
N ASN A 156 13.79 8.73 5.92
CA ASN A 156 13.70 8.90 7.36
C ASN A 156 12.39 8.35 7.92
N MET A 157 11.28 8.46 7.17
CA MET A 157 10.01 7.84 7.55
C MET A 157 10.15 6.32 7.58
N ALA A 158 10.76 5.71 6.56
CA ALA A 158 11.01 4.26 6.50
C ALA A 158 11.97 3.73 7.59
N GLN A 159 12.77 4.60 8.23
CA GLN A 159 13.80 4.22 9.23
C GLN A 159 13.39 4.52 10.69
N GLN A 160 12.23 5.14 10.93
CA GLN A 160 11.71 5.39 12.28
C GLN A 160 10.97 4.14 12.80
N VAL A 161 11.73 3.09 13.09
CA VAL A 161 11.27 1.87 13.79
C VAL A 161 11.94 1.77 15.16
#